data_AF-A0A0L8K6M3-F1
#
_entry.id   AF-A0A0L8K6M3-F1
#
_cell.length_a   1.000
_cell.length_b   1.000
_cell.length_c   1.000
_cell.angle_alpha   90.00
_cell.angle_beta   90.00
_cell.angle_gamma   90.00
#
_symmetry.space_group_name_H-M   'P 1'
#
loop_
_entity.id
_entity.type
_entity.pdbx_description
1 polymer ?
#
loop_
_entity_poly.entity_id
_entity_poly.type
_entity_poly.pdbx_seq_one_letter_code
_entity_poly.pdbx_strand_id
1 'polypeptide(L)'
;GGSVLEPLAVRYADYAAWQRRVLGPAGEPDSLLGRELDFWRQNLAGLPEDHGLTLDRPRPLTASHRGGEIALDLGPRVFEQIAVLAREEGCTPFMVVHAALVAALSRLGAGADLAIG
;
A
#
# COMPACT_ATOMS: atom_id res chain seq x y z
N GLY A 1 -41.61 8.59 10.65
CA GLY A 1 -41.12 7.26 11.04
C GLY A 1 -39.74 7.09 10.46
N GLY A 2 -38.71 7.09 11.29
CA GLY A 2 -37.33 6.90 10.83
C GLY A 2 -37.11 5.42 10.51
N SER A 3 -36.52 5.12 9.36
CA SER A 3 -36.13 3.75 9.03
C SER A 3 -35.07 3.31 10.04
N VAL A 4 -35.42 2.37 10.91
CA VAL A 4 -34.43 1.62 11.68
C VAL A 4 -33.72 0.74 10.67
N LEU A 5 -32.45 1.06 10.38
CA LEU A 5 -31.59 0.20 9.58
C LEU A 5 -31.48 -1.15 10.29
N GLU A 6 -31.59 -2.23 9.52
CA GLU A 6 -31.40 -3.59 10.04
C GLU A 6 -30.00 -3.74 10.63
N PRO A 7 -29.86 -4.46 11.76
CA PRO A 7 -28.56 -4.67 12.39
C PRO A 7 -27.61 -5.44 11.46
N LEU A 8 -26.32 -5.07 11.50
CA LEU A 8 -25.28 -5.74 10.73
C LEU A 8 -25.16 -7.21 11.15
N ALA A 9 -25.19 -8.11 10.15
CA ALA A 9 -25.10 -9.56 10.37
C ALA A 9 -23.72 -10.02 10.90
N VAL A 10 -22.68 -9.19 10.72
CA VAL A 10 -21.31 -9.48 11.14
C VAL A 10 -20.76 -8.25 11.85
N ARG A 11 -20.18 -8.45 13.03
CA ARG A 11 -19.47 -7.41 13.77
C ARG A 11 -17.97 -7.57 13.56
N TYR A 12 -17.21 -6.51 13.81
CA TYR A 12 -15.76 -6.56 13.69
C TYR A 12 -15.10 -7.64 14.58
N ALA A 13 -15.67 -7.92 15.75
CA ALA A 13 -15.21 -9.01 16.61
C ALA A 13 -15.33 -10.39 15.94
N ASP A 14 -16.40 -10.61 15.17
CA ASP A 14 -16.62 -11.85 14.43
C ASP A 14 -15.60 -11.97 13.28
N TYR A 15 -15.30 -10.86 12.59
CA TYR A 15 -14.22 -10.79 11.60
C TYR A 15 -12.85 -11.09 12.21
N ALA A 16 -12.51 -10.50 13.35
CA ALA A 16 -11.21 -10.72 14.00
C ALA A 16 -11.04 -12.18 14.46
N ALA A 17 -12.11 -12.80 14.98
CA ALA A 17 -12.13 -14.22 15.32
C ALA A 17 -11.99 -15.11 14.07
N TRP A 18 -12.70 -14.77 12.99
CA TRP A 18 -12.59 -15.44 11.70
C TRP A 18 -11.18 -15.34 11.12
N GLN A 19 -10.58 -14.14 11.12
CA GLN A 19 -9.24 -13.90 10.57
C GLN A 19 -8.20 -14.75 11.30
N ARG A 20 -8.23 -14.77 12.65
CA ARG A 20 -7.31 -15.60 13.44
C ARG A 20 -7.42 -17.09 13.09
N ARG A 21 -8.64 -17.58 12.93
CA ARG A 21 -8.91 -18.99 12.58
C ARG A 21 -8.42 -19.32 11.17
N VAL A 22 -8.66 -18.45 10.19
CA VAL A 22 -8.29 -18.68 8.78
C VAL A 22 -6.79 -18.56 8.56
N LEU A 23 -6.15 -17.57 9.19
CA LEU A 23 -4.70 -17.38 9.10
C LEU A 23 -3.94 -18.58 9.68
N GLY A 24 -4.44 -19.16 10.76
CA GLY A 24 -3.75 -20.24 11.46
C GLY A 24 -2.47 -19.75 12.16
N PRO A 25 -1.69 -20.66 12.75
CA PRO A 25 -0.52 -20.31 13.56
C PRO A 25 0.71 -19.97 12.71
N ALA A 26 1.34 -18.82 13.00
CA ALA A 26 2.53 -18.35 12.28
C ALA A 26 3.74 -19.29 12.31
N GLY A 27 3.82 -20.17 13.31
CA GLY A 27 4.91 -21.14 13.47
C GLY A 27 4.76 -22.41 12.62
N GLU A 28 3.61 -22.61 11.96
CA GLU A 28 3.39 -23.75 11.06
C GLU A 28 3.58 -23.29 9.61
N PRO A 29 4.61 -23.77 8.88
CA PRO A 29 4.88 -23.35 7.51
C PRO A 29 3.71 -23.60 6.54
N ASP A 30 2.93 -24.66 6.78
CA ASP A 30 1.79 -25.03 5.94
C ASP A 30 0.50 -24.25 6.26
N SER A 31 0.49 -23.44 7.34
CA SER A 31 -0.60 -22.51 7.61
C SER A 31 -0.63 -21.38 6.58
N LEU A 32 -1.78 -20.72 6.43
CA LEU A 32 -1.88 -19.56 5.55
C LEU A 32 -0.93 -18.44 6.00
N LEU A 33 -0.88 -18.17 7.30
CA LEU A 33 0.00 -17.15 7.87
C LEU A 33 1.48 -17.50 7.71
N GLY A 34 1.85 -18.77 7.89
CA GLY A 34 3.22 -19.24 7.68
C GLY A 34 3.69 -18.96 6.24
N ARG A 35 2.90 -19.37 5.25
CA ARG A 35 3.20 -19.13 3.82
C ARG A 35 3.30 -17.66 3.47
N GLU A 36 2.35 -16.83 3.93
CA GLU A 36 2.37 -15.39 3.69
C GLU A 36 3.60 -14.72 4.33
N LEU A 37 3.96 -15.11 5.56
CA LEU A 37 5.15 -14.57 6.22
C LEU A 37 6.43 -14.97 5.50
N ASP A 38 6.54 -16.20 5.00
CA ASP A 38 7.71 -16.64 4.25
C ASP A 38 7.83 -15.92 2.91
N PHE A 39 6.72 -15.70 2.21
CA PHE A 39 6.68 -14.85 1.02
C PHE A 39 7.20 -13.44 1.34
N TRP A 40 6.66 -12.76 2.35
CA TRP A 40 7.07 -11.38 2.66
C TRP A 40 8.50 -11.28 3.17
N ARG A 41 8.98 -12.26 3.95
CA ARG A 41 10.40 -12.33 4.36
C ARG A 41 11.32 -12.38 3.17
N GLN A 42 10.97 -13.15 2.13
CA GLN A 42 11.77 -13.29 0.92
C GLN A 42 11.70 -12.03 0.04
N ASN A 43 10.50 -11.50 -0.20
CA ASN A 43 10.31 -10.35 -1.10
C ASN A 43 10.86 -9.04 -0.53
N LEU A 44 10.87 -8.89 0.80
CA LEU A 44 11.38 -7.68 1.47
C LEU A 44 12.82 -7.84 1.96
N ALA A 45 13.48 -8.97 1.66
CA ALA A 45 14.86 -9.22 2.06
C ALA A 45 15.80 -8.23 1.37
N GLY A 46 16.64 -7.57 2.15
CA GLY A 46 17.67 -6.67 1.62
C GLY A 46 17.18 -5.28 1.22
N LEU A 47 15.91 -4.94 1.50
CA LEU A 47 15.42 -3.59 1.31
C LEU A 47 16.23 -2.58 2.14
N PRO A 48 16.50 -1.37 1.59
CA PRO A 48 17.18 -0.31 2.32
C PRO A 48 16.33 0.20 3.49
N GLU A 49 16.99 0.60 4.58
CA GLU A 49 16.31 1.14 5.76
C GLU A 49 15.69 2.53 5.52
N ASP A 50 16.24 3.31 4.57
CA ASP A 50 15.71 4.63 4.21
C ASP A 50 15.67 4.82 2.69
N HIS A 51 14.67 5.56 2.23
CA HIS A 51 14.59 5.98 0.84
C HIS A 51 15.60 7.12 0.61
N GLY A 52 16.38 7.08 -0.48
CA GLY A 52 17.50 8.00 -0.74
C GLY A 52 17.12 9.47 -1.01
N LEU A 53 15.88 9.86 -0.74
CA LEU A 53 15.36 11.20 -1.00
C LEU A 53 16.18 12.27 -0.28
N THR A 54 16.56 13.31 -1.02
CA THR A 54 17.18 14.50 -0.45
C THR A 54 16.09 15.34 0.22
N LEU A 55 16.05 15.30 1.56
CA LEU A 55 15.07 16.03 2.35
C LEU A 55 15.57 17.46 2.66
N ASP A 56 14.64 18.41 2.76
CA ASP A 56 14.94 19.80 3.12
C ASP A 56 15.55 19.94 4.53
N ARG A 57 15.23 18.98 5.42
CA ARG A 57 15.70 18.94 6.80
C ARG A 57 16.02 17.49 7.19
N PRO A 58 17.03 17.27 8.05
CA PRO A 58 17.33 15.93 8.56
C PRO A 58 16.14 15.36 9.35
N ARG A 59 15.96 14.03 9.29
CA ARG A 59 14.91 13.33 10.04
C ARG A 59 15.20 13.46 11.55
N PRO A 60 14.27 14.01 12.37
CA PRO A 60 14.47 14.13 13.81
C PRO A 60 14.33 12.77 14.51
N LEU A 61 14.96 12.61 15.67
CA LEU A 61 14.87 11.39 16.50
C LEU A 61 13.44 11.09 16.98
N THR A 62 12.65 12.14 17.21
CA THR A 62 11.24 12.03 17.62
C THR A 62 10.37 12.63 16.54
N ALA A 63 9.44 11.84 15.99
CA ALA A 63 8.50 12.31 14.99
C ALA A 63 7.50 13.31 15.60
N SER A 64 7.29 14.45 14.95
CA SER A 64 6.30 15.44 15.37
C SER A 64 4.87 15.06 15.01
N HIS A 65 4.71 14.10 14.09
CA HIS A 65 3.44 13.68 13.47
C HIS A 65 2.63 14.81 12.81
N ARG A 66 3.24 15.99 12.59
CA ARG A 66 2.61 17.09 11.85
C ARG A 66 2.81 16.89 10.36
N GLY A 67 1.71 16.79 9.62
CA GLY A 67 1.69 16.72 8.15
C GLY A 67 1.30 18.04 7.50
N GLY A 68 1.64 18.18 6.21
CA GLY A 68 1.08 19.17 5.30
C GLY A 68 0.43 18.47 4.11
N GLU A 69 -0.44 19.18 3.38
CA GLU A 69 -1.17 18.62 2.23
C GLU A 69 -1.06 19.56 1.04
N ILE A 70 -0.88 18.98 -0.15
CA ILE A 70 -0.97 19.67 -1.43
C ILE A 70 -1.92 18.86 -2.30
N ALA A 71 -3.03 19.47 -2.72
CA ALA A 71 -3.98 18.84 -3.62
C ALA A 71 -3.44 18.82 -5.05
N LEU A 72 -3.57 17.67 -5.72
CA LEU A 72 -3.25 17.48 -7.13
C LEU A 72 -4.49 16.94 -7.84
N ASP A 73 -4.94 17.63 -8.87
CA ASP A 73 -5.98 17.15 -9.79
C ASP A 73 -5.35 16.86 -11.15
N LEU A 74 -5.48 15.62 -11.61
CA LEU A 74 -4.97 15.18 -12.92
C LEU A 74 -5.98 15.47 -14.05
N GLY A 75 -7.24 15.72 -13.70
CA GLY A 75 -8.33 15.93 -14.63
C GLY A 75 -8.78 14.66 -15.36
N PRO A 76 -9.98 14.70 -15.98
CA PRO A 76 -10.61 13.53 -16.59
C PRO A 76 -9.81 12.99 -17.78
N ARG A 77 -9.19 13.86 -18.58
CA ARG A 77 -8.40 13.47 -19.75
C ARG A 77 -7.20 12.58 -19.39
N VAL A 78 -6.47 12.91 -18.32
CA VAL A 78 -5.32 12.10 -17.89
C VAL A 78 -5.81 10.75 -17.35
N PHE A 79 -6.92 10.74 -16.62
CA PHE A 79 -7.53 9.50 -16.14
C PHE A 79 -7.96 8.57 -17.29
N GLU A 80 -8.56 9.11 -18.35
CA GLU A 80 -8.91 8.34 -19.55
C GLU A 80 -7.67 7.72 -20.22
N GLN A 81 -6.57 8.49 -20.32
CA GLN A 81 -5.31 7.98 -20.88
C GLN A 81 -4.70 6.88 -20.01
N ILE A 82 -4.76 7.02 -18.69
CA ILE A 82 -4.35 5.98 -17.74
C ILE A 82 -5.18 4.71 -17.94
N ALA A 83 -6.50 4.84 -18.11
CA ALA A 83 -7.38 3.69 -18.30
C ALA A 83 -7.10 2.96 -19.62
N VAL A 84 -6.80 3.69 -20.70
CA VAL A 84 -6.38 3.11 -21.98
C VAL A 84 -5.05 2.36 -21.82
N LEU A 85 -4.03 3.00 -21.25
CA LEU A 85 -2.72 2.39 -21.04
C LEU A 85 -2.82 1.12 -20.18
N ALA A 86 -3.59 1.18 -19.09
CA ALA A 86 -3.79 0.02 -18.23
C ALA A 86 -4.39 -1.17 -18.99
N ARG A 87 -5.36 -0.91 -19.87
CA ARG A 87 -5.98 -1.94 -20.71
C ARG A 87 -5.01 -2.51 -21.75
N GLU A 88 -4.23 -1.65 -22.40
CA GLU A 88 -3.25 -2.05 -23.42
C GLU A 88 -2.13 -2.92 -22.82
N GLU A 89 -1.68 -2.60 -21.61
CA GLU A 89 -0.62 -3.33 -20.89
C GLU A 89 -1.15 -4.47 -20.00
N GLY A 90 -2.46 -4.74 -20.02
CA GLY A 90 -3.07 -5.81 -19.23
C GLY A 90 -2.95 -5.62 -17.71
N CYS A 91 -2.87 -4.38 -17.24
CA CYS A 91 -2.73 -4.03 -15.84
C CYS A 91 -3.92 -3.18 -15.34
N THR A 92 -3.83 -2.64 -14.13
CA THR A 92 -4.87 -1.78 -13.55
C THR A 92 -4.46 -0.31 -13.56
N PRO A 93 -5.41 0.65 -13.58
CA PRO A 93 -5.10 2.07 -13.41
C PRO A 93 -4.26 2.37 -12.15
N PHE A 94 -4.48 1.60 -11.07
CA PHE A 94 -3.66 1.68 -9.86
C PHE A 94 -2.19 1.38 -10.16
N MET A 95 -1.90 0.30 -10.89
CA MET A 95 -0.52 -0.07 -11.25
C MET A 95 0.16 1.01 -12.11
N VAL A 96 -0.57 1.64 -13.04
CA VAL A 96 -0.05 2.75 -13.85
C VAL A 96 0.32 3.95 -12.98
N VAL A 97 -0.58 4.37 -12.08
CA VAL A 97 -0.33 5.50 -11.17
C VAL A 97 0.81 5.18 -10.20
N HIS A 98 0.83 3.95 -9.67
CA HIS A 98 1.90 3.47 -8.78
C HIS A 98 3.25 3.48 -9.49
N ALA A 99 3.33 2.99 -10.73
CA ALA A 99 4.55 3.03 -11.53
C ALA A 99 4.99 4.47 -11.84
N ALA A 100 4.05 5.37 -12.11
CA ALA A 100 4.35 6.80 -12.30
C ALA A 100 4.92 7.44 -11.03
N LEU A 101 4.38 7.09 -9.85
CA LEU A 101 4.90 7.53 -8.55
C LEU A 101 6.33 7.02 -8.32
N VAL A 102 6.57 5.72 -8.51
CA VAL A 102 7.91 5.12 -8.39
C VAL A 102 8.90 5.82 -9.33
N ALA A 103 8.53 6.00 -10.60
CA ALA A 103 9.37 6.67 -11.58
C ALA A 103 9.67 8.14 -11.21
N ALA A 104 8.70 8.86 -10.65
CA ALA A 104 8.89 10.22 -10.16
C ALA A 104 9.85 10.27 -8.96
N LEU A 105 9.69 9.38 -7.97
CA LEU A 105 10.55 9.30 -6.80
C LEU A 105 11.98 8.90 -7.16
N SER A 106 12.15 7.92 -8.06
CA SER A 106 13.48 7.54 -8.56
C SER A 106 14.18 8.71 -9.24
N ARG A 107 13.45 9.51 -10.05
CA ARG A 107 14.00 10.73 -10.66
C ARG A 107 14.38 11.81 -9.65
N LEU A 108 13.73 11.83 -8.48
CA LEU A 108 14.04 12.72 -7.36
C LEU A 108 15.16 12.19 -6.44
N GLY A 109 15.80 11.08 -6.82
CA GLY A 109 16.95 10.52 -6.09
C GLY A 109 16.58 9.48 -5.03
N ALA A 110 15.35 8.98 -4.99
CA ALA A 110 14.96 7.96 -4.02
C ALA A 110 15.71 6.62 -4.18
N GLY A 111 16.31 6.39 -5.35
CA GLY A 111 16.98 5.15 -5.72
C GLY A 111 16.20 4.33 -6.74
N ALA A 112 16.72 3.13 -7.04
CA ALA A 112 16.12 2.19 -7.99
C ALA A 112 15.37 1.03 -7.32
N ASP A 113 15.54 0.85 -6.01
CA ASP A 113 14.86 -0.15 -5.20
C ASP A 113 14.05 0.55 -4.11
N LEU A 114 12.72 0.49 -4.24
CA LEU A 114 11.78 1.30 -3.47
C LEU A 114 10.61 0.44 -2.98
N ALA A 115 10.40 0.42 -1.67
CA ALA A 115 9.18 -0.13 -1.07
C ALA A 115 8.14 0.99 -0.86
N ILE A 116 7.00 0.89 -1.55
CA ILE A 116 5.87 1.81 -1.43
C ILE A 116 4.63 1.00 -1.05
N GLY A 117 4.04 1.33 0.10
CA GLY A 117 2.84 0.69 0.65
C GLY A 117 1.57 1.53 0.53
#